data_AF-A0A8X6PPP5-F1
#
_entry.id   AF-A0A8X6PPP5-F1
#
_cell.length_a   1.000
_cell.length_b   1.000
_cell.length_c   1.000
_cell.angle_alpha   90.00
_cell.angle_beta   90.00
_cell.angle_gamma   90.00
#
_symmetry.space_group_name_H-M   'P 1'
#
loop_
_entity.id
_entity.type
_entity.pdbx_description
1 polymer ?
#
loop_
_entity_poly.entity_id
_entity_poly.type
_entity_poly.pdbx_seq_one_letter_code
_entity_poly.pdbx_strand_id
1 'polypeptide(L)'
;MSRSRVFEWFARFRDGREATDDDERCGRPRSSRTDENVKRVQALVRSDRRMTIEMIAESLNMSVGSVFTIMTEDLKKKKLCARFVPHTLTTEQKEHRIASSEDLIAAADEDPNFLKTIVTGDESWCLEYDSETKRQSS
;
A
#
# COMPACT_ATOMS: atom_id res chain seq x y z
N MET A 1 -9.73 -46.61 -11.80
CA MET A 1 -8.31 -46.42 -11.39
C MET A 1 -7.50 -47.62 -11.84
N SER A 2 -6.23 -47.44 -12.23
CA SER A 2 -5.36 -48.58 -12.53
C SER A 2 -5.09 -49.40 -11.26
N ARG A 3 -4.86 -50.71 -11.41
CA ARG A 3 -4.55 -51.61 -10.29
C ARG A 3 -3.38 -51.09 -9.45
N SER A 4 -2.34 -50.54 -10.09
CA SER A 4 -1.18 -49.95 -9.40
C SER A 4 -1.54 -48.78 -8.48
N ARG A 5 -2.41 -47.86 -8.93
CA ARG A 5 -2.86 -46.73 -8.08
C ARG A 5 -3.67 -47.19 -6.88
N VAL A 6 -4.47 -48.24 -7.02
CA VAL A 6 -5.25 -48.80 -5.91
C VAL A 6 -4.33 -49.36 -4.82
N PHE A 7 -3.29 -50.10 -5.20
CA PHE A 7 -2.31 -50.62 -4.24
C PHE A 7 -1.46 -49.53 -3.59
N GLU A 8 -1.10 -48.48 -4.34
CA GLU A 8 -0.39 -47.32 -3.79
C GLU A 8 -1.21 -46.60 -2.71
N TRP A 9 -2.49 -46.29 -2.99
CA TRP A 9 -3.37 -45.68 -2.00
C TRP A 9 -3.63 -46.59 -0.80
N PHE A 10 -3.82 -47.89 -1.01
CA PHE A 10 -3.97 -48.85 0.08
C PHE A 10 -2.75 -48.87 1.01
N ALA A 11 -1.53 -48.83 0.46
CA ALA A 11 -0.31 -48.72 1.25
C ALA A 11 -0.25 -47.41 2.03
N ARG A 12 -0.56 -46.27 1.38
CA ARG A 12 -0.58 -44.95 2.04
C ARG A 12 -1.56 -44.88 3.22
N PHE A 13 -2.77 -45.43 3.06
CA PHE A 13 -3.76 -45.51 4.14
C PHE A 13 -3.30 -46.42 5.28
N ARG A 14 -2.71 -47.58 4.96
CA ARG A 14 -2.16 -48.50 5.95
C ARG A 14 -1.01 -47.87 6.75
N ASP A 15 -0.21 -47.02 6.11
CA ASP A 15 0.90 -46.31 6.73
C ASP A 15 0.43 -45.04 7.49
N GLY A 16 -0.88 -44.84 7.66
CA GLY A 16 -1.47 -43.84 8.55
C GLY A 16 -1.82 -42.50 7.90
N ARG A 17 -1.72 -42.37 6.57
CA ARG A 17 -2.24 -41.18 5.87
C ARG A 17 -3.76 -41.23 5.80
N GLU A 18 -4.44 -40.24 6.37
CA GLU A 18 -5.91 -40.11 6.26
C GLU A 18 -6.37 -39.15 5.17
N ALA A 19 -5.49 -38.24 4.72
CA ALA A 19 -5.80 -37.23 3.72
C ALA A 19 -5.86 -37.83 2.30
N THR A 20 -6.94 -37.53 1.58
CA THR A 20 -7.15 -37.94 0.18
C THR A 20 -6.65 -36.94 -0.85
N ASP A 21 -6.24 -35.75 -0.41
CA ASP A 21 -5.68 -34.72 -1.29
C ASP A 21 -4.32 -35.13 -1.84
N ASP A 22 -3.92 -34.54 -2.97
CA ASP A 22 -2.58 -34.73 -3.53
C ASP A 22 -1.51 -34.20 -2.58
N ASP A 23 -0.35 -34.86 -2.57
CA ASP A 23 0.84 -34.32 -1.90
C ASP A 23 1.30 -33.01 -2.53
N GLU A 24 2.01 -32.19 -1.75
CA GLU A 24 2.68 -31.01 -2.27
C GLU A 24 3.58 -31.41 -3.45
N ARG A 25 3.20 -30.93 -4.63
CA ARG A 25 3.98 -31.16 -5.84
C ARG A 25 5.14 -30.18 -5.86
N CYS A 26 6.35 -30.66 -6.12
CA CYS A 26 7.46 -29.79 -6.50
C CYS A 26 7.12 -29.10 -7.83
N GLY A 27 6.60 -27.87 -7.74
CA GLY A 27 6.28 -27.05 -8.91
C GLY A 27 7.54 -26.62 -9.67
N ARG A 28 7.33 -25.86 -10.76
CA ARG A 28 8.44 -25.26 -11.52
C ARG A 28 9.25 -24.30 -10.62
N PRO A 29 10.59 -24.40 -10.57
CA PRO A 29 11.41 -23.46 -9.81
C PRO A 29 11.14 -22.01 -10.25
N ARG A 30 10.86 -21.13 -9.28
CA ARG A 30 10.65 -19.70 -9.53
C ARG A 30 12.01 -19.03 -9.70
N SER A 31 12.52 -18.99 -10.93
CA SER A 31 13.84 -18.43 -11.23
C SER A 31 13.98 -16.93 -10.89
N SER A 32 12.87 -16.18 -10.88
CA SER A 32 12.88 -14.73 -10.64
C SER A 32 12.52 -14.32 -9.20
N ARG A 33 11.85 -15.17 -8.41
CA ARG A 33 11.45 -14.89 -7.02
C ARG A 33 12.38 -15.55 -6.02
N THR A 34 13.67 -15.28 -6.16
CA THR A 34 14.67 -15.66 -5.16
C THR A 34 14.66 -14.64 -4.01
N ASP A 35 15.06 -15.07 -2.80
CA ASP A 35 15.16 -14.16 -1.65
C ASP A 35 16.10 -12.98 -1.92
N GLU A 36 17.13 -13.19 -2.74
CA GLU A 36 18.04 -12.14 -3.20
C GLU A 36 17.30 -11.08 -4.02
N ASN A 37 16.51 -11.48 -5.01
CA ASN A 37 15.74 -10.55 -5.83
C ASN A 37 14.68 -9.80 -5.02
N VAL A 38 14.04 -10.48 -4.05
CA VAL A 38 13.09 -9.84 -3.13
C VAL A 38 13.79 -8.74 -2.32
N LYS A 39 14.99 -9.01 -1.78
CA LYS A 39 15.78 -8.01 -1.06
C LYS A 39 16.19 -6.84 -1.95
N ARG A 40 16.58 -7.10 -3.21
CA ARG A 40 16.95 -6.05 -4.18
C ARG A 40 15.77 -5.13 -4.50
N VAL A 41 14.60 -5.69 -4.78
CA VAL A 41 13.36 -4.91 -4.98
C VAL A 41 13.03 -4.10 -3.71
N GLN A 42 13.13 -4.71 -2.53
CA GLN A 42 12.86 -4.04 -1.26
C GLN A 42 13.79 -2.85 -1.01
N ALA A 43 15.08 -3.00 -1.32
CA ALA A 43 16.06 -1.92 -1.18
C ALA A 43 15.72 -0.72 -2.07
N LEU A 44 15.39 -0.98 -3.35
CA LEU A 44 15.05 0.06 -4.33
C LEU A 44 13.78 0.84 -3.93
N VAL A 45 12.76 0.13 -3.45
CA VAL A 45 11.49 0.74 -2.99
C VAL A 45 11.68 1.53 -1.70
N ARG A 46 12.64 1.14 -0.85
CA ARG A 46 13.00 1.90 0.36
C ARG A 46 13.76 3.19 0.03
N SER A 47 14.62 3.18 -0.99
CA SER A 47 15.32 4.39 -1.43
C SER A 47 14.37 5.38 -2.10
N ASP A 48 13.49 4.90 -2.99
CA ASP A 48 12.45 5.75 -3.58
C ASP A 48 11.11 5.02 -3.68
N ARG A 49 10.16 5.49 -2.86
CA ARG A 49 8.80 4.95 -2.79
C ARG A 49 7.91 5.37 -3.97
N ARG A 50 8.39 6.25 -4.85
CA ARG A 50 7.65 6.76 -6.02
C ARG A 50 7.98 6.01 -7.32
N MET A 51 8.98 5.12 -7.31
CA MET A 51 9.34 4.36 -8.51
C MET A 51 8.19 3.48 -9.00
N THR A 52 8.01 3.43 -10.32
CA THR A 52 7.05 2.53 -10.94
C THR A 52 7.59 1.10 -10.99
N ILE A 53 6.69 0.14 -11.21
CA ILE A 53 7.07 -1.26 -11.39
C ILE A 53 7.94 -1.42 -12.63
N GLU A 54 7.69 -0.66 -13.71
CA GLU A 54 8.55 -0.71 -14.90
C GLU A 54 9.97 -0.21 -14.61
N MET A 55 10.10 0.91 -13.89
CA MET A 55 11.42 1.45 -13.52
C MET A 55 12.22 0.46 -12.66
N ILE A 56 11.56 -0.20 -11.70
CA ILE A 56 12.20 -1.22 -10.86
C ILE A 56 12.61 -2.44 -11.70
N ALA A 57 11.75 -2.87 -12.61
CA ALA A 57 11.99 -4.00 -13.51
C ALA A 57 13.20 -3.74 -14.42
N GLU A 58 13.28 -2.56 -15.01
CA GLU A 58 14.42 -2.12 -15.82
C GLU A 58 15.70 -2.04 -14.99
N SER A 59 15.65 -1.42 -13.82
CA SER A 59 16.81 -1.24 -12.92
C SER A 59 17.40 -2.58 -12.46
N LEU A 60 16.57 -3.60 -12.28
CA LEU A 60 16.99 -4.91 -11.78
C LEU A 60 17.11 -5.98 -12.87
N ASN A 61 16.88 -5.60 -14.14
CA ASN A 61 16.80 -6.52 -15.28
C ASN A 61 15.86 -7.71 -15.01
N MET A 62 14.68 -7.41 -14.50
CA MET A 62 13.63 -8.38 -14.16
C MET A 62 12.41 -8.15 -15.04
N SER A 63 11.59 -9.18 -15.24
CA SER A 63 10.28 -8.97 -15.87
C SER A 63 9.38 -8.13 -14.97
N VAL A 64 8.58 -7.23 -15.56
CA VAL A 64 7.54 -6.43 -14.87
C VAL A 64 6.62 -7.31 -14.01
N GLY A 65 6.18 -8.46 -14.53
CA GLY A 65 5.31 -9.39 -13.79
C GLY A 65 5.96 -9.95 -12.52
N SER A 66 7.26 -10.26 -12.56
CA SER A 66 8.00 -10.72 -11.38
C SER A 66 8.08 -9.63 -10.32
N VAL A 67 8.39 -8.39 -10.71
CA VAL A 67 8.43 -7.25 -9.77
C VAL A 67 7.04 -6.96 -9.18
N PHE A 68 5.99 -7.00 -10.00
CA PHE A 68 4.60 -6.84 -9.52
C PHE A 68 4.24 -7.90 -8.47
N THR A 69 4.61 -9.15 -8.73
CA THR A 69 4.36 -10.26 -7.82
C THR A 69 5.16 -10.10 -6.52
N ILE A 70 6.44 -9.73 -6.61
CA ILE A 70 7.28 -9.46 -5.43
C ILE A 70 6.68 -8.30 -4.61
N MET A 71 6.25 -7.22 -5.26
CA MET A 71 5.64 -6.08 -4.58
C MET A 71 4.36 -6.45 -3.84
N THR A 72 3.47 -7.21 -4.46
CA THR A 72 2.14 -7.51 -3.91
C THR A 72 2.11 -8.74 -3.00
N GLU A 73 2.76 -9.83 -3.39
CA GLU A 73 2.72 -11.10 -2.66
C GLU A 73 3.83 -11.22 -1.62
N ASP A 74 5.08 -10.85 -1.95
CA ASP A 74 6.23 -11.07 -1.06
C ASP A 74 6.41 -9.89 -0.07
N LEU A 75 6.34 -8.65 -0.57
CA LEU A 75 6.53 -7.43 0.23
C LEU A 75 5.22 -6.83 0.78
N LYS A 76 4.06 -7.35 0.36
CA LYS A 76 2.72 -6.90 0.76
C LYS A 76 2.52 -5.38 0.60
N LYS A 77 3.05 -4.79 -0.48
CA LYS A 77 2.91 -3.38 -0.81
C LYS A 77 1.70 -3.14 -1.69
N LYS A 78 1.10 -1.95 -1.51
CA LYS A 78 -0.02 -1.45 -2.30
C LYS A 78 0.32 -0.08 -2.85
N LYS A 79 -0.07 0.18 -4.09
CA LYS A 79 0.01 1.53 -4.68
C LYS A 79 -0.99 2.44 -3.96
N LEU A 80 -0.49 3.55 -3.45
CA LEU A 80 -1.31 4.62 -2.86
C LEU A 80 -1.13 5.88 -3.70
N CYS A 81 -2.21 6.63 -3.90
CA CYS A 81 -2.13 7.95 -4.51
C CYS A 81 -1.53 8.93 -3.51
N ALA A 82 -0.66 9.82 -3.99
CA ALA A 82 -0.16 10.91 -3.17
C ALA A 82 -1.33 11.81 -2.73
N ARG A 83 -1.30 12.26 -1.47
CA ARG A 83 -2.25 13.26 -0.97
C ARG A 83 -1.75 14.64 -1.33
N PHE A 84 -2.65 15.52 -1.76
CA PHE A 84 -2.33 16.92 -1.97
C PHE A 84 -1.96 17.55 -0.61
N VAL A 85 -0.83 18.25 -0.58
CA VAL A 85 -0.39 19.02 0.59
C VAL A 85 -0.42 20.49 0.18
N PRO A 86 -1.17 21.36 0.89
CA PRO A 86 -1.37 22.75 0.46
C PRO A 86 -0.07 23.52 0.26
N HIS A 87 0.93 23.30 1.12
CA HIS A 87 2.19 24.04 1.11
C HIS A 87 3.37 23.14 1.49
N THR A 88 4.53 23.40 0.89
CA THR A 88 5.81 22.83 1.33
C THR A 88 6.37 23.72 2.43
N LEU A 89 6.33 23.25 3.68
CA LEU A 89 6.78 24.03 4.84
C LEU A 89 8.31 24.02 5.00
N THR A 90 8.87 25.16 5.41
CA THR A 90 10.27 25.24 5.88
C THR A 90 10.44 24.54 7.23
N THR A 91 11.69 24.36 7.67
CA THR A 91 11.98 23.74 8.96
C THR A 91 11.45 24.61 10.11
N GLU A 92 11.68 25.92 10.03
CA GLU A 92 11.24 26.90 11.04
C GLU A 92 9.72 26.96 11.13
N GLN A 93 9.00 26.90 10.00
CA GLN A 93 7.54 26.83 9.98
C GLN A 93 7.00 25.55 10.64
N LYS A 94 7.71 24.43 10.50
CA LYS A 94 7.32 23.17 11.16
C LYS A 94 7.54 23.26 12.67
N GLU A 95 8.68 23.77 13.10
CA GLU A 95 9.01 23.96 14.52
C GLU A 95 7.99 24.88 15.19
N HIS A 96 7.68 26.03 14.57
CA HIS A 96 6.66 26.93 15.09
C HIS A 96 5.29 26.25 15.19
N ARG A 97 4.88 25.48 14.18
CA ARG A 97 3.60 24.75 14.21
C ARG A 97 3.56 23.69 15.31
N ILE A 98 4.67 23.00 15.57
CA ILE A 98 4.76 22.03 16.66
C ILE A 98 4.60 22.76 18.00
N ALA A 99 5.38 23.81 18.24
CA ALA A 99 5.30 24.59 19.48
C ALA A 99 3.89 25.14 19.73
N SER A 100 3.27 25.79 18.73
CA SER A 100 1.89 26.27 18.87
C SER A 100 0.88 25.15 19.11
N SER A 101 1.11 23.95 18.55
CA SER A 101 0.21 22.81 18.79
C SER A 101 0.37 22.24 20.20
N GLU A 102 1.60 22.19 20.71
CA GLU A 102 1.89 21.75 22.07
C GLU A 102 1.25 22.68 23.11
N ASP A 103 1.34 24.00 22.91
CA ASP A 103 0.69 24.99 23.76
C ASP A 103 -0.84 24.82 23.76
N LEU A 104 -1.43 24.61 22.58
CA LEU A 104 -2.88 24.39 22.44
C LEU A 104 -3.34 23.08 23.08
N ILE A 105 -2.52 22.02 23.01
CA ILE A 105 -2.81 20.73 23.67
C ILE A 105 -2.75 20.91 25.19
N ALA A 106 -1.70 21.56 25.70
CA ALA A 106 -1.57 21.81 27.13
C ALA A 106 -2.75 22.62 27.69
N ALA A 107 -3.16 23.68 26.99
CA ALA A 107 -4.32 24.48 27.37
C ALA A 107 -5.64 23.66 27.36
N ALA A 108 -5.79 22.74 26.41
CA ALA A 108 -6.95 21.86 26.34
C ALA A 108 -6.97 20.80 27.45
N ASP A 109 -5.80 20.34 27.89
CA ASP A 109 -5.66 19.39 29.00
C ASP A 109 -5.90 20.05 30.37
N GLU A 110 -5.54 21.33 30.52
CA GLU A 110 -5.75 22.10 31.75
C GLU A 110 -7.23 22.47 31.98
N ASP A 111 -7.95 22.87 30.94
CA ASP A 111 -9.37 23.23 31.01
C ASP A 111 -10.24 22.35 30.11
N PRO A 112 -11.07 21.45 30.69
CA PRO A 112 -12.04 20.65 29.94
C PRO A 112 -13.05 21.45 29.12
N ASN A 113 -13.24 22.75 29.40
CA ASN A 113 -14.11 23.65 28.64
C ASN A 113 -13.37 24.51 27.61
N PHE A 114 -12.05 24.40 27.47
CA PHE A 114 -11.24 25.22 26.56
C PHE A 114 -11.81 25.30 25.13
N LEU A 115 -12.22 24.16 24.57
CA LEU A 115 -12.79 24.14 23.21
C LEU A 115 -14.14 24.87 23.11
N LYS A 116 -14.91 24.98 24.20
CA LYS A 116 -16.20 25.67 24.21
C LYS A 116 -16.06 27.18 24.21
N THR A 117 -14.88 27.72 24.55
CA THR A 117 -14.63 29.16 24.57
C THR A 117 -14.11 29.69 23.23
N ILE A 118 -13.75 28.81 22.29
CA ILE A 118 -13.19 29.19 21.00
C ILE A 118 -14.30 29.58 20.02
N VAL A 119 -14.20 30.78 19.45
CA VAL A 119 -14.99 31.23 18.29
C VAL A 119 -14.03 31.46 17.14
N THR A 120 -14.28 30.84 15.99
CA THR A 120 -13.43 30.93 14.80
C THR A 120 -14.27 31.17 13.55
N GLY A 121 -13.65 31.71 12.50
CA GLY A 121 -14.26 31.95 11.20
C GLY A 121 -13.18 32.02 10.12
N ASP A 122 -13.53 31.61 8.91
CA ASP A 122 -12.69 31.71 7.72
C ASP A 122 -13.58 32.03 6.51
N GLU A 123 -13.00 32.57 5.46
CA GLU A 123 -13.70 32.92 4.24
C GLU A 123 -13.48 31.84 3.18
N SER A 124 -14.53 31.51 2.43
CA SER A 124 -14.44 30.53 1.34
C SER A 124 -15.13 31.07 0.09
N TRP A 125 -14.51 30.83 -1.05
CA TRP A 125 -15.09 31.22 -2.34
C TRP A 125 -16.30 30.35 -2.67
N CYS A 126 -17.46 30.99 -2.87
CA CYS A 126 -18.65 30.35 -3.42
C CYS A 126 -18.69 30.64 -4.92
N LEU A 127 -18.55 29.61 -5.74
CA LEU A 127 -18.68 29.77 -7.18
C LEU A 127 -20.17 29.89 -7.53
N GLU A 128 -20.57 31.05 -8.06
CA GLU A 128 -21.88 31.23 -8.67
C GLU A 128 -21.86 30.61 -10.08
N TYR A 129 -22.71 29.60 -10.29
CA TYR A 129 -22.90 28.98 -11.59
C TYR A 129 -24.15 29.57 -12.24
N ASP A 130 -23.96 30.43 -13.23
CA ASP A 130 -25.06 30.89 -14.07
C ASP A 130 -25.35 29.78 -15.11
N SER A 131 -26.42 29.01 -14.89
CA SER A 131 -26.80 27.98 -15.86
C SER A 131 -27.29 28.65 -17.13
N GLU A 132 -26.59 28.47 -18.26
CA GLU A 132 -27.07 28.92 -19.55
C GLU A 132 -28.52 28.42 -19.75
N THR A 133 -29.46 29.36 -19.92
CA THR A 133 -30.80 28.97 -20.31
C THR A 133 -30.76 28.39 -21.72
N LYS A 134 -31.55 27.34 -21.98
CA LYS A 134 -31.67 26.62 -23.27
C LYS A 134 -31.85 27.49 -24.54
N ARG A 135 -32.09 28.80 -24.39
CA ARG A 135 -32.19 29.78 -25.47
C ARG A 135 -30.84 30.40 -25.88
N GLN A 136 -29.77 30.20 -25.12
CA GLN A 136 -28.43 30.77 -25.38
C GLN A 136 -27.41 29.72 -25.86
N SER A 137 -27.74 28.43 -25.73
CA SER A 137 -26.93 27.35 -26.30
C SER A 137 -27.13 27.32 -27.82
N SER A 138 -26.06 27.60 -28.59
CA SER A 138 -26.07 27.52 -30.07
C SER A 138 -26.09 26.09 -30.58
#